data_AF-A0A545U8T7-F1
#
_entry.id   AF-A0A545U8T7-F1
#
_cell.length_a   1.000
_cell.length_b   1.000
_cell.length_c   1.000
_cell.angle_alpha   90.00
_cell.angle_beta   90.00
_cell.angle_gamma   90.00
#
_symmetry.space_group_name_H-M   'P 1'
#
loop_
_entity.id
_entity.type
_entity.pdbx_description
1 polymer ?
#
loop_
_entity_poly.entity_id
_entity_poly.type
_entity_poly.pdbx_seq_one_letter_code
_entity_poly.pdbx_strand_id
1 'polypeptide(L)'
;MSSTVNAAPFYGVDVDLHNVGVDVRVNDIPVYFDYTKGQLTVEVPTPESIIDGLNNLSLNIFLPYDEQSGDQTSEYENGAYATITLFEQDLSKNNSKRQLVSATLKLTEAGVIAQLDDHIKNEQTTPKVVLTEEKSASVEITTQIKSPFPKWAWQDGQQIENNKENFNSLLEVYKNIHSTLKAKDLGKLKSLYRVRAKEIAIAYGLSNEEEGQKKLSTGEDMQNVSLELNDLFLDGMTFEVSANGKLARIKNYLNAQPIFYYDPKSRLFHLYKFMFFLDKNNQWVMIR
;
A
#
# COMPACT_ATOMS: atom_id res chain seq x y z
N MET A 1 10.29 -16.57 34.08
CA MET A 1 11.18 -16.39 32.91
C MET A 1 10.34 -15.72 31.84
N SER A 2 10.60 -14.44 31.57
CA SER A 2 9.90 -13.70 30.51
C SER A 2 10.40 -14.26 29.18
N SER A 3 9.54 -14.92 28.41
CA SER A 3 9.86 -15.32 27.05
C SER A 3 10.14 -14.04 26.26
N THR A 4 11.39 -13.82 25.88
CA THR A 4 11.76 -12.80 24.92
C THR A 4 10.94 -13.05 23.67
N VAL A 5 9.93 -12.21 23.43
CA VAL A 5 9.25 -12.14 22.15
C VAL A 5 10.35 -11.89 21.14
N ASN A 6 10.70 -12.91 20.34
CA ASN A 6 11.64 -12.72 19.24
C ASN A 6 11.04 -11.61 18.38
N ALA A 7 11.70 -10.45 18.34
CA ALA A 7 11.24 -9.34 17.52
C ALA A 7 11.18 -9.84 16.08
N ALA A 8 9.98 -9.83 15.49
CA ALA A 8 9.82 -10.18 14.09
C ALA A 8 10.68 -9.20 13.26
N PRO A 9 11.38 -9.68 12.21
CA PRO A 9 12.06 -8.78 11.30
C PRO A 9 11.06 -7.82 10.67
N PHE A 10 11.49 -6.58 10.55
CA PHE A 10 10.72 -5.53 9.92
C PHE A 10 11.06 -5.49 8.43
N TYR A 11 10.05 -5.38 7.57
CA TYR A 11 10.23 -5.25 6.13
C TYR A 11 9.64 -3.92 5.67
N GLY A 12 10.37 -3.24 4.80
CA GLY A 12 9.97 -1.95 4.25
C GLY A 12 10.53 -1.74 2.85
N VAL A 13 10.05 -0.69 2.21
CA VAL A 13 10.60 -0.18 0.96
C VAL A 13 11.13 1.23 1.20
N ASP A 14 12.41 1.43 0.95
CA ASP A 14 12.98 2.77 0.82
C ASP A 14 12.65 3.27 -0.60
N VAL A 15 12.04 4.45 -0.70
CA VAL A 15 11.71 5.12 -1.95
C VAL A 15 12.46 6.44 -2.00
N ASP A 16 13.24 6.66 -3.04
CA ASP A 16 13.89 7.94 -3.34
C ASP A 16 13.48 8.39 -4.73
N LEU A 17 12.89 9.57 -4.85
CA LEU A 17 12.35 10.04 -6.13
C LEU A 17 12.60 11.53 -6.35
N HIS A 18 12.68 11.89 -7.62
CA HIS A 18 12.90 13.26 -8.07
C HIS A 18 12.16 13.53 -9.38
N ASN A 19 11.21 14.48 -9.33
CA ASN A 19 10.49 15.01 -10.49
C ASN A 19 9.74 13.98 -11.35
N VAL A 20 9.19 12.94 -10.71
CA VAL A 20 8.34 11.92 -11.34
C VAL A 20 7.14 11.59 -10.44
N GLY A 21 6.03 11.19 -11.05
CA GLY A 21 5.00 10.44 -10.34
C GLY A 21 5.40 8.96 -10.24
N VAL A 22 5.04 8.29 -9.15
CA VAL A 22 5.38 6.89 -8.86
C VAL A 22 4.21 6.07 -8.34
N ASP A 23 4.14 4.80 -8.74
CA ASP A 23 3.36 3.73 -8.08
C ASP A 23 4.32 2.59 -7.73
N VAL A 24 4.51 2.36 -6.43
CA VAL A 24 5.41 1.33 -5.89
C VAL A 24 4.57 0.22 -5.29
N ARG A 25 4.86 -1.02 -5.68
CA ARG A 25 4.11 -2.19 -5.24
C ARG A 25 5.01 -3.32 -4.77
N VAL A 26 4.51 -4.09 -3.80
CA VAL A 26 5.09 -5.36 -3.37
C VAL A 26 4.06 -6.46 -3.57
N ASN A 27 4.39 -7.49 -4.36
CA ASN A 27 3.48 -8.56 -4.76
C ASN A 27 2.18 -8.03 -5.40
N ASP A 28 2.30 -7.02 -6.27
CA ASP A 28 1.18 -6.27 -6.85
C ASP A 28 0.26 -5.62 -5.79
N ILE A 29 0.78 -5.32 -4.59
CA ILE A 29 0.04 -4.58 -3.58
C ILE A 29 0.64 -3.17 -3.47
N PRO A 30 -0.15 -2.09 -3.68
CA PRO A 30 0.36 -0.73 -3.61
C PRO A 30 0.84 -0.40 -2.20
N VAL A 31 2.11 0.00 -2.08
CA VAL A 31 2.75 0.40 -0.82
C VAL A 31 2.98 1.91 -0.78
N TYR A 32 3.34 2.52 -1.91
CA TYR A 32 3.57 3.95 -2.01
C TYR A 32 3.06 4.48 -3.35
N PHE A 33 2.49 5.69 -3.32
CA PHE A 33 1.98 6.35 -4.50
C PHE A 33 2.14 7.85 -4.31
N ASP A 34 2.76 8.50 -5.30
CA ASP A 34 2.84 9.95 -5.40
C ASP A 34 2.59 10.32 -6.86
N TYR A 35 1.58 11.17 -7.10
CA TYR A 35 1.23 11.59 -8.46
C TYR A 35 1.81 12.96 -8.80
N THR A 36 2.49 13.62 -7.86
CA THR A 36 2.99 15.00 -8.00
C THR A 36 4.49 15.01 -8.34
N LYS A 37 5.04 16.20 -8.59
CA LYS A 37 6.49 16.42 -8.70
C LYS A 37 7.14 16.29 -7.34
N GLY A 38 7.30 15.07 -6.85
CA GLY A 38 7.94 14.86 -5.58
C GLY A 38 9.47 15.01 -5.67
N GLN A 39 10.06 15.50 -4.58
CA GLN A 39 11.45 15.23 -4.23
C GLN A 39 11.43 14.71 -2.80
N LEU A 40 11.51 13.39 -2.65
CA LEU A 40 11.32 12.74 -1.37
C LEU A 40 12.16 11.48 -1.26
N THR A 41 12.75 11.31 -0.10
CA THR A 41 13.22 10.02 0.39
C THR A 41 12.31 9.58 1.55
N VAL A 42 11.65 8.43 1.41
CA VAL A 42 10.72 7.91 2.40
C VAL A 42 10.93 6.42 2.62
N GLU A 43 10.80 6.00 3.87
CA GLU A 43 10.75 4.60 4.25
C GLU A 43 9.29 4.20 4.49
N VAL A 44 8.82 3.18 3.78
CA VAL A 44 7.44 2.71 3.88
C VAL A 44 7.40 1.29 4.44
N PRO A 45 6.80 1.05 5.62
CA PRO A 45 6.61 -0.29 6.15
C PRO A 45 5.70 -1.10 5.22
N THR A 46 6.05 -2.36 4.97
CA THR A 46 5.23 -3.28 4.18
C THR A 46 5.31 -4.75 4.64
N PRO A 47 5.37 -5.05 5.96
CA PRO A 47 5.44 -6.45 6.41
C PRO A 47 4.23 -7.27 5.95
N GLU A 48 3.03 -6.70 5.90
CA GLU A 48 1.79 -7.36 5.47
C GLU A 48 1.75 -7.71 3.97
N SER A 49 2.68 -7.21 3.16
CA SER A 49 2.80 -7.57 1.73
C SER A 49 3.80 -8.68 1.47
N ILE A 50 4.67 -9.00 2.44
CA ILE A 50 5.71 -10.02 2.27
C ILE A 50 5.11 -11.41 2.41
N ILE A 51 5.46 -12.29 1.48
CA ILE A 51 5.08 -13.72 1.52
C ILE A 51 6.32 -14.59 1.73
N ASP A 52 6.14 -15.79 2.26
CA ASP A 52 7.19 -16.81 2.20
C ASP A 52 7.29 -17.32 0.77
N GLY A 53 8.45 -17.18 0.14
CA GLY A 53 8.62 -17.50 -1.27
C GLY A 53 9.20 -16.37 -2.12
N LEU A 54 8.84 -16.41 -3.39
CA LEU A 54 9.20 -15.41 -4.38
C LEU A 54 8.36 -14.16 -4.16
N ASN A 55 9.03 -13.05 -3.83
CA ASN A 55 8.39 -11.75 -3.69
C ASN A 55 8.73 -10.88 -4.89
N ASN A 56 7.78 -10.07 -5.30
CA ASN A 56 7.91 -9.12 -6.38
C ASN A 56 7.94 -7.70 -5.85
N LEU A 57 8.89 -6.90 -6.33
CA LEU A 57 8.94 -5.46 -6.12
C LEU A 57 8.79 -4.79 -7.50
N SER A 58 7.86 -3.85 -7.63
CA SER A 58 7.66 -3.11 -8.87
C SER A 58 7.57 -1.61 -8.65
N LEU A 59 8.08 -0.88 -9.62
CA LEU A 59 8.03 0.58 -9.73
C LEU A 59 7.44 0.92 -11.10
N ASN A 60 6.42 1.76 -11.11
CA ASN A 60 5.95 2.44 -12.31
C ASN A 60 6.17 3.95 -12.13
N ILE A 61 6.88 4.57 -13.06
CA ILE A 61 7.03 6.03 -13.13
C ILE A 61 6.17 6.61 -14.24
N PHE A 62 5.58 7.77 -13.99
CA PHE A 62 4.73 8.48 -14.94
C PHE A 62 4.94 10.00 -14.83
N LEU A 63 4.50 10.75 -15.84
CA LEU A 63 4.59 12.20 -15.85
C LEU A 63 3.82 12.76 -14.64
N PRO A 64 4.46 13.58 -13.80
CA PRO A 64 3.82 14.09 -12.60
C PRO A 64 2.69 15.08 -12.95
N TYR A 65 1.72 15.22 -12.06
CA TYR A 65 0.70 16.25 -12.11
C TYR A 65 1.20 17.51 -11.41
N ASP A 66 0.82 18.66 -11.97
CA ASP A 66 1.03 19.97 -11.37
C ASP A 66 -0.07 20.25 -10.34
N GLU A 67 0.30 20.56 -9.09
CA GLU A 67 -0.66 20.72 -8.00
C GLU A 67 -1.60 21.92 -8.17
N GLN A 68 -1.19 22.95 -8.91
CA GLN A 68 -1.98 24.18 -9.06
C GLN A 68 -3.04 24.04 -10.15
N SER A 69 -2.66 23.44 -11.28
CA SER A 69 -3.54 23.24 -12.43
C SER A 69 -4.32 21.93 -12.36
N GLY A 70 -3.77 20.90 -11.70
CA GLY A 70 -4.27 19.54 -11.77
C GLY A 70 -3.96 18.84 -13.10
N ASP A 71 -3.19 19.48 -13.98
CA ASP A 71 -2.83 18.95 -15.28
C ASP A 71 -1.53 18.12 -15.18
N GLN A 72 -1.45 17.07 -15.99
CA GLN A 72 -0.22 16.29 -16.12
C GLN A 72 0.84 17.09 -16.90
N THR A 73 2.11 17.02 -16.50
CA THR A 73 3.17 17.66 -17.29
C THR A 73 3.28 17.04 -18.67
N SER A 74 3.71 17.84 -19.65
CA SER A 74 3.93 17.36 -21.02
C SER A 74 5.23 16.57 -21.16
N GLU A 75 6.21 16.86 -20.30
CA GLU A 75 7.57 16.30 -20.35
C GLU A 75 8.13 16.07 -18.95
N TYR A 76 9.13 15.21 -18.89
CA TYR A 76 9.94 15.01 -17.70
C TYR A 76 11.08 16.01 -17.65
N GLU A 77 11.54 16.30 -16.44
CA GLU A 77 12.79 17.00 -16.26
C GLU A 77 13.97 16.07 -16.57
N ASN A 78 15.01 16.59 -17.22
CA ASN A 78 16.20 15.80 -17.52
C ASN A 78 16.86 15.33 -16.21
N GLY A 79 17.08 14.03 -16.07
CA GLY A 79 17.63 13.43 -14.85
C GLY A 79 16.59 13.08 -13.79
N ALA A 80 15.29 13.26 -14.06
CA ALA A 80 14.22 12.77 -13.20
C ALA A 80 14.36 11.26 -12.97
N TYR A 81 14.10 10.79 -11.76
CA TYR A 81 14.32 9.39 -11.41
C TYR A 81 13.44 8.92 -10.24
N ALA A 82 13.32 7.61 -10.11
CA ALA A 82 12.88 6.97 -8.87
C ALA A 82 13.70 5.70 -8.61
N THR A 83 14.09 5.53 -7.36
CA THR A 83 14.79 4.38 -6.82
C THR A 83 13.92 3.75 -5.75
N ILE A 84 13.77 2.43 -5.82
CA ILE A 84 13.08 1.65 -4.79
C ILE A 84 13.97 0.53 -4.29
N THR A 85 14.00 0.32 -2.99
CA THR A 85 14.79 -0.72 -2.35
C THR A 85 13.96 -1.47 -1.33
N LEU A 86 13.70 -2.75 -1.57
CA LEU A 86 13.10 -3.63 -0.57
C LEU A 86 14.17 -4.04 0.43
N PHE A 87 13.90 -3.85 1.72
CA PHE A 87 14.84 -4.18 2.79
C PHE A 87 14.21 -5.02 3.90
N GLU A 88 15.06 -5.70 4.65
CA GLU A 88 14.77 -6.37 5.90
C GLU A 88 15.58 -5.71 7.01
N GLN A 89 14.98 -5.49 8.18
CA GLN A 89 15.63 -4.89 9.33
C GLN A 89 15.37 -5.74 10.59
N ASP A 90 16.47 -6.19 11.21
CA ASP A 90 16.40 -6.87 12.50
C ASP A 90 16.40 -5.82 13.62
N LEU A 91 15.21 -5.52 14.15
CA LEU A 91 15.04 -4.54 15.23
C LEU A 91 15.76 -4.98 16.54
N SER A 92 16.12 -6.25 16.67
CA SER A 92 16.85 -6.77 17.84
C SER A 92 18.37 -6.65 17.73
N LYS A 93 18.91 -6.49 16.50
CA LYS A 93 20.36 -6.46 16.24
C LYS A 93 20.80 -5.14 15.63
N ASN A 94 21.14 -4.17 16.49
CA ASN A 94 21.70 -2.87 16.10
C ASN A 94 20.89 -2.08 15.07
N ASN A 95 19.63 -2.47 14.83
CA ASN A 95 18.75 -1.87 13.84
C ASN A 95 19.34 -1.85 12.41
N SER A 96 20.20 -2.81 12.07
CA SER A 96 20.87 -2.84 10.77
C SER A 96 19.88 -3.23 9.66
N LYS A 97 19.77 -2.38 8.64
CA LYS A 97 19.01 -2.68 7.42
C LYS A 97 19.85 -3.54 6.47
N ARG A 98 19.27 -4.63 6.00
CA ARG A 98 19.79 -5.45 4.90
C ARG A 98 18.94 -5.18 3.66
N GLN A 99 19.53 -4.56 2.65
CA GLN A 99 18.89 -4.42 1.34
C GLN A 99 18.76 -5.80 0.69
N LEU A 100 17.56 -6.11 0.18
CA LEU A 100 17.27 -7.38 -0.47
C LEU A 100 17.39 -7.24 -1.98
N VAL A 101 16.78 -6.19 -2.55
CA VAL A 101 16.81 -5.88 -3.98
C VAL A 101 16.53 -4.40 -4.21
N SER A 102 17.15 -3.80 -5.23
CA SER A 102 16.94 -2.40 -5.61
C SER A 102 16.76 -2.22 -7.11
N ALA A 103 15.93 -1.25 -7.50
CA ALA A 103 15.78 -0.81 -8.88
C ALA A 103 15.71 0.71 -8.97
N THR A 104 16.36 1.26 -9.98
CA THR A 104 16.32 2.68 -10.34
C THR A 104 15.81 2.84 -11.77
N LEU A 105 14.78 3.65 -11.96
CA LEU A 105 14.40 4.15 -13.28
C LEU A 105 14.82 5.61 -13.37
N LYS A 106 15.68 5.94 -14.34
CA LYS A 106 16.15 7.29 -14.61
C LYS A 106 15.75 7.71 -16.02
N LEU A 107 15.21 8.91 -16.14
CA LEU A 107 14.78 9.52 -17.38
C LEU A 107 15.89 10.45 -17.90
N THR A 108 16.22 10.27 -19.17
CA THR A 108 17.27 11.02 -19.87
C THR A 108 16.73 11.55 -21.20
N GLU A 109 17.44 12.49 -21.82
CA GLU A 109 17.13 12.95 -23.18
C GLU A 109 17.07 11.81 -24.20
N ALA A 110 17.81 10.73 -23.98
CA ALA A 110 17.84 9.54 -24.84
C ALA A 110 16.74 8.50 -24.54
N GLY A 111 15.85 8.79 -23.58
CA GLY A 111 14.81 7.87 -23.11
C GLY A 111 15.05 7.39 -21.67
N VAL A 112 14.51 6.22 -21.34
CA VAL A 112 14.54 5.67 -19.97
C VAL A 112 15.70 4.70 -19.79
N ILE A 113 16.47 4.90 -18.73
CA ILE A 113 17.55 4.01 -18.30
C ILE A 113 17.10 3.30 -17.03
N ALA A 114 17.10 1.97 -17.05
CA ALA A 114 16.92 1.15 -15.85
C ALA A 114 18.28 0.69 -15.32
N GLN A 115 18.51 0.89 -14.02
CA GLN A 115 19.66 0.36 -13.29
C GLN A 115 19.17 -0.53 -12.17
N LEU A 116 19.86 -1.66 -11.98
CA LEU A 116 19.40 -2.73 -11.11
C LEU A 116 20.55 -3.21 -10.27
N ASP A 117 20.34 -3.19 -8.96
CA ASP A 117 21.32 -3.66 -7.99
C ASP A 117 20.72 -4.83 -7.23
N ASP A 118 21.31 -5.99 -7.47
CA ASP A 118 21.00 -7.20 -6.71
C ASP A 118 21.96 -7.33 -5.53
N HIS A 119 21.40 -7.24 -4.33
CA HIS A 119 22.16 -7.38 -3.08
C HIS A 119 22.19 -8.83 -2.59
N ILE A 120 21.33 -9.71 -3.13
CA ILE A 120 21.26 -11.12 -2.77
C ILE A 120 21.22 -11.95 -4.06
N LYS A 121 22.33 -12.62 -4.39
CA LYS A 121 22.57 -13.44 -5.61
C LYS A 121 21.59 -14.60 -5.89
N ASN A 122 20.42 -14.65 -5.26
CA ASN A 122 19.43 -15.69 -5.44
C ASN A 122 18.58 -15.39 -6.67
N GLU A 123 18.63 -16.32 -7.64
CA GLU A 123 17.66 -16.59 -8.71
C GLU A 123 16.70 -15.43 -9.05
N GLN A 124 17.24 -14.32 -9.55
CA GLN A 124 16.40 -13.32 -10.18
C GLN A 124 15.90 -13.84 -11.53
N THR A 125 14.61 -13.62 -11.79
CA THR A 125 14.13 -13.59 -13.17
C THR A 125 14.65 -12.32 -13.83
N THR A 126 14.96 -12.40 -15.12
CA THR A 126 15.45 -11.24 -15.88
C THR A 126 14.46 -10.08 -15.70
N PRO A 127 14.91 -8.92 -15.23
CA PRO A 127 14.08 -7.75 -14.98
C PRO A 127 13.30 -7.37 -16.23
N LYS A 128 12.01 -7.09 -16.05
CA LYS A 128 11.14 -6.67 -17.16
C LYS A 128 10.99 -5.15 -17.11
N VAL A 129 11.61 -4.47 -18.06
CA VAL A 129 11.40 -3.04 -18.28
C VAL A 129 10.38 -2.86 -19.40
N VAL A 130 9.28 -2.16 -19.14
CA VAL A 130 8.27 -1.84 -20.15
C VAL A 130 8.19 -0.34 -20.32
N LEU A 131 8.37 0.14 -21.55
CA LEU A 131 8.11 1.51 -21.95
C LEU A 131 6.73 1.58 -22.59
N THR A 132 5.91 2.52 -22.15
CA THR A 132 4.61 2.78 -22.78
C THR A 132 4.70 3.98 -23.70
N GLU A 133 3.75 4.09 -24.63
CA GLU A 133 3.61 5.26 -25.50
C GLU A 133 3.30 6.55 -24.73
N GLU A 134 2.78 6.42 -23.49
CA GLU A 134 2.37 7.53 -22.61
C GLU A 134 3.53 8.09 -21.77
N LYS A 135 4.76 7.90 -22.23
CA LYS A 135 5.99 8.26 -21.50
C LYS A 135 6.06 7.63 -20.10
N SER A 136 5.33 6.56 -19.78
CA SER A 136 5.52 5.84 -18.52
C SER A 136 6.55 4.73 -18.68
N ALA A 137 7.20 4.37 -17.58
CA ALA A 137 8.12 3.25 -17.55
C ALA A 137 7.92 2.44 -16.29
N SER A 138 7.97 1.12 -16.44
CA SER A 138 7.89 0.22 -15.31
C SER A 138 9.09 -0.72 -15.24
N VAL A 139 9.44 -1.11 -14.02
CA VAL A 139 10.42 -2.13 -13.72
C VAL A 139 9.86 -3.08 -12.68
N GLU A 140 10.12 -4.35 -12.88
CA GLU A 140 9.70 -5.43 -12.01
C GLU A 140 10.92 -6.30 -11.67
N ILE A 141 11.16 -6.51 -10.38
CA ILE A 141 12.27 -7.30 -9.84
C ILE A 141 11.77 -8.28 -8.79
N THR A 142 12.33 -9.48 -8.77
CA THR A 142 11.93 -10.53 -7.84
C THR A 142 13.04 -10.88 -6.87
N THR A 143 12.69 -11.27 -5.65
CA THR A 143 13.65 -11.78 -4.66
C THR A 143 13.03 -12.91 -3.84
N GLN A 144 13.82 -13.92 -3.50
CA GLN A 144 13.37 -15.03 -2.66
C GLN A 144 13.52 -14.67 -1.17
N ILE A 145 12.42 -14.65 -0.43
CA ILE A 145 12.39 -14.32 1.00
C ILE A 145 11.91 -15.55 1.77
N LYS A 146 12.69 -15.95 2.78
CA LYS A 146 12.24 -16.89 3.80
C LYS A 146 11.53 -16.10 4.89
N SER A 147 10.24 -15.86 4.70
CA SER A 147 9.46 -14.98 5.56
C SER A 147 9.10 -15.70 6.87
N PRO A 148 9.19 -15.04 8.02
CA PRO A 148 8.66 -15.58 9.27
C PRO A 148 7.14 -15.40 9.39
N PHE A 149 6.53 -14.64 8.48
CA PHE A 149 5.09 -14.41 8.50
C PHE A 149 4.33 -15.66 8.06
N PRO A 150 3.13 -15.90 8.61
CA PRO A 150 2.28 -16.95 8.13
C PRO A 150 1.79 -16.64 6.71
N LYS A 151 1.13 -17.63 6.10
CA LYS A 151 0.28 -17.34 4.95
C LYS A 151 -0.83 -16.37 5.38
N TRP A 152 -0.86 -15.20 4.76
CA TRP A 152 -1.87 -14.17 5.00
C TRP A 152 -3.25 -14.61 4.49
N ALA A 153 -4.32 -14.11 5.11
CA ALA A 153 -5.68 -14.55 4.80
C ALA A 153 -6.05 -14.27 3.34
N TRP A 154 -5.58 -13.15 2.79
CA TRP A 154 -5.85 -12.76 1.40
C TRP A 154 -5.25 -13.71 0.36
N GLN A 155 -4.18 -14.46 0.70
CA GLN A 155 -3.57 -15.42 -0.23
C GLN A 155 -4.49 -16.61 -0.53
N ASP A 156 -5.46 -16.88 0.35
CA ASP A 156 -6.52 -17.88 0.15
C ASP A 156 -7.83 -17.27 -0.39
N GLY A 157 -7.82 -15.98 -0.72
CA GLY A 157 -8.95 -15.26 -1.28
C GLY A 157 -9.35 -15.77 -2.67
N GLN A 158 -10.62 -15.54 -3.01
CA GLN A 158 -11.13 -15.80 -4.35
C GLN A 158 -10.47 -14.87 -5.39
N GLN A 159 -10.57 -15.25 -6.66
CA GLN A 159 -10.19 -14.37 -7.75
C GLN A 159 -11.23 -13.26 -7.90
N ILE A 160 -10.77 -12.01 -7.96
CA ILE A 160 -11.60 -10.83 -8.12
C ILE A 160 -11.42 -10.31 -9.55
N GLU A 161 -12.53 -10.11 -10.24
CA GLU A 161 -12.55 -9.45 -11.54
C GLU A 161 -12.85 -7.96 -11.41
N ASN A 162 -12.25 -7.14 -12.27
CA ASN A 162 -12.56 -5.72 -12.33
C ASN A 162 -13.87 -5.48 -13.10
N ASN A 163 -15.00 -5.58 -12.40
CA ASN A 163 -16.33 -5.42 -12.98
C ASN A 163 -17.26 -4.63 -12.05
N LYS A 164 -18.41 -4.21 -12.60
CA LYS A 164 -19.40 -3.38 -11.89
C LYS A 164 -20.05 -4.10 -10.71
N GLU A 165 -20.19 -5.41 -10.76
CA GLU A 165 -20.78 -6.22 -9.68
C GLU A 165 -19.88 -6.23 -8.44
N ASN A 166 -18.58 -6.47 -8.64
CA ASN A 166 -17.59 -6.42 -7.57
C ASN A 166 -17.43 -5.01 -7.01
N PHE A 167 -17.45 -3.97 -7.86
CA PHE A 167 -17.48 -2.58 -7.40
C PHE A 167 -18.69 -2.30 -6.49
N ASN A 168 -19.90 -2.64 -6.95
CA ASN A 168 -21.12 -2.38 -6.19
C ASN A 168 -21.17 -3.16 -4.87
N SER A 169 -20.79 -4.45 -4.89
CA SER A 169 -20.77 -5.26 -3.68
C SER A 169 -19.74 -4.77 -2.65
N LEU A 170 -18.56 -4.34 -3.11
CA LEU A 170 -17.56 -3.73 -2.24
C LEU A 170 -18.03 -2.37 -1.71
N LEU A 171 -18.73 -1.58 -2.53
CA LEU A 171 -19.28 -0.29 -2.12
C LEU A 171 -20.26 -0.42 -0.95
N GLU A 172 -21.05 -1.49 -0.89
CA GLU A 172 -21.92 -1.77 0.27
C GLU A 172 -21.12 -1.99 1.56
N VAL A 173 -19.91 -2.53 1.48
CA VAL A 173 -18.99 -2.65 2.62
C VAL A 173 -18.52 -1.28 3.09
N TYR A 174 -18.15 -0.38 2.17
CA TYR A 174 -17.82 1.01 2.49
C TYR A 174 -19.00 1.73 3.16
N LYS A 175 -20.22 1.57 2.64
CA LYS A 175 -21.44 2.11 3.27
C LYS A 175 -21.66 1.57 4.68
N ASN A 176 -21.42 0.27 4.90
CA ASN A 176 -21.51 -0.32 6.22
C ASN A 176 -20.46 0.24 7.19
N ILE A 177 -19.21 0.41 6.75
CA ILE A 177 -18.15 1.04 7.58
C ILE A 177 -18.52 2.50 7.89
N HIS A 178 -18.92 3.28 6.89
CA HIS A 178 -19.32 4.68 7.05
C HIS A 178 -20.49 4.83 8.03
N SER A 179 -21.55 4.03 7.89
CA SER A 179 -22.67 4.05 8.83
C SER A 179 -22.27 3.66 10.25
N THR A 180 -21.31 2.74 10.39
CA THR A 180 -20.77 2.31 11.70
C THR A 180 -19.96 3.43 12.35
N LEU A 181 -19.12 4.14 11.59
CA LEU A 181 -18.40 5.34 12.04
C LEU A 181 -19.37 6.46 12.43
N LYS A 182 -20.39 6.72 11.61
CA LYS A 182 -21.44 7.73 11.86
C LYS A 182 -22.24 7.44 13.14
N ALA A 183 -22.55 6.16 13.38
CA ALA A 183 -23.23 5.70 14.60
C ALA A 183 -22.30 5.64 15.84
N LYS A 184 -21.00 5.85 15.66
CA LYS A 184 -19.95 5.71 16.69
C LYS A 184 -19.96 4.32 17.37
N ASP A 185 -20.33 3.27 16.63
CA ASP A 185 -20.40 1.90 17.14
C ASP A 185 -19.01 1.24 17.12
N LEU A 186 -18.26 1.44 18.21
CA LEU A 186 -16.91 0.89 18.37
C LEU A 186 -16.89 -0.64 18.33
N GLY A 187 -17.90 -1.30 18.90
CA GLY A 187 -17.96 -2.76 18.95
C GLY A 187 -18.06 -3.34 17.54
N LYS A 188 -18.98 -2.81 16.73
CA LYS A 188 -19.13 -3.21 15.34
C LYS A 188 -17.92 -2.82 14.50
N LEU A 189 -17.32 -1.64 14.71
CA LEU A 189 -16.11 -1.23 13.97
C LEU A 189 -14.93 -2.18 14.25
N LYS A 190 -14.67 -2.52 15.52
CA LYS A 190 -13.65 -3.52 15.88
C LYS A 190 -13.92 -4.87 15.22
N SER A 191 -15.19 -5.30 15.15
CA SER A 191 -15.57 -6.53 14.46
C SER A 191 -15.27 -6.48 12.96
N LEU A 192 -15.54 -5.35 12.29
CA LEU A 192 -15.22 -5.16 10.87
C LEU A 192 -13.70 -5.19 10.61
N TYR A 193 -12.90 -4.68 11.55
CA TYR A 193 -11.44 -4.57 11.43
C TYR A 193 -10.69 -5.79 11.97
N ARG A 194 -11.42 -6.79 12.49
CA ARG A 194 -10.85 -7.91 13.23
C ARG A 194 -9.72 -8.64 12.50
N VAL A 195 -9.89 -8.92 11.21
CA VAL A 195 -8.89 -9.64 10.42
C VAL A 195 -7.66 -8.77 10.21
N ARG A 196 -7.83 -7.54 9.72
CA ARG A 196 -6.78 -6.51 9.63
C ARG A 196 -6.00 -6.36 10.94
N ALA A 197 -6.68 -6.24 12.09
CA ALA A 197 -6.04 -6.08 13.39
C ALA A 197 -5.18 -7.29 13.79
N LYS A 198 -5.63 -8.52 13.50
CA LYS A 198 -4.81 -9.73 13.72
C LYS A 198 -3.58 -9.75 12.82
N GLU A 199 -3.73 -9.41 11.54
CA GLU A 199 -2.60 -9.39 10.61
C GLU A 199 -1.58 -8.31 11.00
N ILE A 200 -2.03 -7.12 11.43
CA ILE A 200 -1.16 -6.08 11.98
C ILE A 200 -0.44 -6.56 13.25
N ALA A 201 -1.15 -7.25 14.14
CA ALA A 201 -0.52 -7.79 15.33
C ALA A 201 0.62 -8.76 14.98
N ILE A 202 0.41 -9.64 14.00
CA ILE A 202 1.46 -10.56 13.52
C ILE A 202 2.60 -9.81 12.85
N ALA A 203 2.28 -8.91 11.92
CA ALA A 203 3.24 -8.16 11.11
C ALA A 203 4.19 -7.28 11.94
N TYR A 204 3.70 -6.78 13.09
CA TYR A 204 4.46 -5.91 13.99
C TYR A 204 4.88 -6.62 15.30
N GLY A 205 4.73 -7.94 15.40
CA GLY A 205 5.12 -8.70 16.59
C GLY A 205 4.36 -8.32 17.88
N LEU A 206 3.12 -7.85 17.75
CA LEU A 206 2.25 -7.49 18.86
C LEU A 206 1.59 -8.74 19.46
N SER A 207 1.21 -8.64 20.74
CA SER A 207 0.80 -9.81 21.51
C SER A 207 -0.56 -10.40 21.12
N ASN A 208 -1.50 -9.62 20.56
CA ASN A 208 -2.86 -10.06 20.24
C ASN A 208 -3.63 -9.06 19.35
N GLU A 209 -4.85 -9.44 18.98
CA GLU A 209 -5.79 -8.63 18.17
C GLU A 209 -6.04 -7.23 18.76
N GLU A 210 -6.17 -7.10 20.08
CA GLU A 210 -6.46 -5.79 20.72
C GLU A 210 -5.28 -4.83 20.60
N GLU A 211 -4.04 -5.30 20.74
CA GLU A 211 -2.85 -4.49 20.44
C GLU A 211 -2.79 -4.12 18.94
N GLY A 212 -3.25 -5.01 18.05
CA GLY A 212 -3.44 -4.70 16.64
C GLY A 212 -4.47 -3.59 16.41
N GLN A 213 -5.61 -3.61 17.11
CA GLN A 213 -6.63 -2.56 17.06
C GLN A 213 -6.06 -1.21 17.55
N LYS A 214 -5.26 -1.22 18.61
CA LYS A 214 -4.56 -0.02 19.11
C LYS A 214 -3.54 0.51 18.11
N LYS A 215 -2.75 -0.36 17.49
CA LYS A 215 -1.77 0.02 16.46
C LYS A 215 -2.44 0.65 15.23
N LEU A 216 -3.68 0.24 14.94
CA LEU A 216 -4.54 0.81 13.90
C LEU A 216 -5.28 2.08 14.32
N SER A 217 -5.21 2.49 15.59
CA SER A 217 -6.03 3.56 16.14
C SER A 217 -7.52 3.36 15.86
N THR A 218 -8.01 2.10 15.91
CA THR A 218 -9.38 1.77 15.48
C THR A 218 -10.42 2.55 16.28
N GLY A 219 -11.11 3.45 15.60
CA GLY A 219 -12.17 4.27 16.18
C GLY A 219 -11.69 5.51 16.93
N GLU A 220 -10.40 5.89 16.88
CA GLU A 220 -9.93 7.14 17.49
C GLU A 220 -10.59 8.36 16.84
N ASP A 221 -10.70 8.39 15.51
CA ASP A 221 -11.28 9.56 14.81
C ASP A 221 -12.75 9.79 15.18
N MET A 222 -13.57 8.73 15.30
CA MET A 222 -15.00 8.90 15.63
C MET A 222 -15.24 9.41 17.07
N GLN A 223 -14.22 9.29 17.94
CA GLN A 223 -14.23 9.84 19.29
C GLN A 223 -13.65 11.25 19.37
N ASN A 224 -12.94 11.70 18.33
CA ASN A 224 -12.38 13.04 18.29
C ASN A 224 -13.45 14.09 17.95
N VAL A 225 -13.72 15.00 18.88
CA VAL A 225 -14.74 16.05 18.74
C VAL A 225 -14.38 17.14 17.72
N SER A 226 -13.11 17.26 17.32
CA SER A 226 -12.71 18.21 16.28
C SER A 226 -12.86 17.66 14.86
N LEU A 227 -13.14 16.36 14.72
CA LEU A 227 -13.23 15.70 13.43
C LEU A 227 -14.68 15.53 12.99
N GLU A 228 -14.94 15.89 11.74
CA GLU A 228 -16.24 15.77 11.10
C GLU A 228 -16.20 14.67 10.05
N LEU A 229 -16.96 13.59 10.26
CA LEU A 229 -17.15 12.55 9.26
C LEU A 229 -17.97 13.14 8.10
N ASN A 230 -17.37 13.20 6.92
CA ASN A 230 -18.06 13.68 5.73
C ASN A 230 -18.96 12.60 5.14
N ASP A 231 -19.91 12.99 4.30
CA ASP A 231 -20.68 12.03 3.49
C ASP A 231 -19.74 11.26 2.54
N LEU A 232 -20.16 10.05 2.15
CA LEU A 232 -19.42 9.24 1.20
C LEU A 232 -19.26 10.00 -0.12
N PHE A 233 -18.02 10.26 -0.53
CA PHE A 233 -17.75 10.81 -1.85
C PHE A 233 -17.55 9.68 -2.85
N LEU A 234 -18.36 9.68 -3.91
CA LEU A 234 -18.39 8.59 -4.91
C LEU A 234 -17.99 9.04 -6.32
N ASP A 235 -17.89 10.35 -6.54
CA ASP A 235 -17.57 10.92 -7.84
C ASP A 235 -16.15 10.54 -8.26
N GLY A 236 -16.01 10.03 -9.49
CA GLY A 236 -14.72 9.59 -10.04
C GLY A 236 -14.14 8.34 -9.36
N MET A 237 -14.92 7.61 -8.57
CA MET A 237 -14.48 6.36 -7.96
C MET A 237 -14.36 5.23 -8.98
N THR A 238 -13.31 4.45 -8.81
CA THR A 238 -12.98 3.28 -9.63
C THR A 238 -12.70 2.07 -8.75
N PHE A 239 -12.82 0.89 -9.34
CA PHE A 239 -12.48 -0.37 -8.69
C PHE A 239 -11.05 -0.76 -9.08
N GLU A 240 -10.16 -0.82 -8.10
CA GLU A 240 -8.82 -1.36 -8.29
C GLU A 240 -8.76 -2.79 -7.80
N VAL A 241 -8.23 -3.67 -8.64
CA VAL A 241 -7.90 -5.05 -8.32
C VAL A 241 -6.38 -5.16 -8.28
N SER A 242 -5.86 -5.84 -7.27
CA SER A 242 -4.43 -5.94 -6.99
C SER A 242 -4.09 -7.31 -6.39
N ALA A 243 -2.82 -7.54 -6.05
CA ALA A 243 -2.31 -8.84 -5.59
C ALA A 243 -2.64 -10.00 -6.54
N ASN A 244 -2.46 -9.80 -7.85
CA ASN A 244 -2.84 -10.79 -8.87
C ASN A 244 -4.33 -11.19 -8.79
N GLY A 245 -5.19 -10.23 -8.44
CA GLY A 245 -6.63 -10.42 -8.32
C GLY A 245 -7.10 -11.06 -7.03
N LYS A 246 -6.31 -10.96 -5.95
CA LYS A 246 -6.72 -11.39 -4.60
C LYS A 246 -7.21 -10.26 -3.72
N LEU A 247 -6.86 -9.02 -4.08
CA LEU A 247 -7.20 -7.83 -3.31
C LEU A 247 -7.96 -6.83 -4.18
N ALA A 248 -8.81 -6.04 -3.53
CA ALA A 248 -9.50 -4.93 -4.16
C ALA A 248 -9.72 -3.75 -3.21
N ARG A 249 -9.90 -2.57 -3.80
CA ARG A 249 -10.34 -1.35 -3.11
C ARG A 249 -11.07 -0.42 -4.07
N ILE A 250 -11.79 0.55 -3.49
CA ILE A 250 -12.43 1.63 -4.24
C ILE A 250 -11.59 2.89 -4.03
N LYS A 251 -11.16 3.52 -5.12
CA LYS A 251 -10.34 4.74 -5.09
C LYS A 251 -10.65 5.66 -6.25
N ASN A 252 -10.35 6.94 -6.12
CA ASN A 252 -10.33 7.88 -7.25
C ASN A 252 -8.93 7.94 -7.89
N TYR A 253 -8.76 8.82 -8.89
CA TYR A 253 -7.49 9.04 -9.60
C TYR A 253 -6.37 9.59 -8.69
N LEU A 254 -6.72 10.28 -7.60
CA LEU A 254 -5.80 10.76 -6.57
C LEU A 254 -5.46 9.70 -5.50
N ASN A 255 -5.87 8.44 -5.73
CA ASN A 255 -5.68 7.34 -4.79
C ASN A 255 -6.41 7.53 -3.43
N ALA A 256 -7.38 8.46 -3.37
CA ALA A 256 -8.22 8.70 -2.21
C ALA A 256 -9.43 7.74 -2.21
N GLN A 257 -9.88 7.33 -1.02
CA GLN A 257 -11.02 6.44 -0.84
C GLN A 257 -12.25 7.17 -0.31
N PRO A 258 -13.46 6.59 -0.45
CA PRO A 258 -14.73 7.28 -0.16
C PRO A 258 -14.94 7.81 1.27
N ILE A 259 -14.15 7.37 2.26
CA ILE A 259 -14.37 7.67 3.69
C ILE A 259 -13.24 8.53 4.23
N PHE A 260 -13.59 9.70 4.76
CA PHE A 260 -12.64 10.60 5.42
C PHE A 260 -13.30 11.43 6.52
N TYR A 261 -12.48 11.87 7.47
CA TYR A 261 -12.83 12.97 8.37
C TYR A 261 -12.14 14.26 7.92
N TYR A 262 -12.77 15.39 8.23
CA TYR A 262 -12.19 16.72 8.06
C TYR A 262 -12.04 17.37 9.44
N ASP A 263 -10.91 18.01 9.69
CA ASP A 263 -10.71 18.89 10.85
C ASP A 263 -10.86 20.36 10.40
N PRO A 264 -11.95 21.06 10.74
CA PRO A 264 -12.14 22.45 10.35
C PRO A 264 -11.09 23.40 10.92
N LYS A 265 -10.46 23.04 12.05
CA LYS A 265 -9.47 23.89 12.72
C LYS A 265 -8.12 23.83 12.02
N SER A 266 -7.63 22.63 11.73
CA SER A 266 -6.35 22.45 11.03
C SER A 266 -6.48 22.46 9.51
N ARG A 267 -7.71 22.33 8.99
CA ARG A 267 -8.04 22.14 7.57
C ARG A 267 -7.42 20.88 6.97
N LEU A 268 -7.20 19.86 7.79
CA LEU A 268 -6.62 18.59 7.38
C LEU A 268 -7.69 17.53 7.14
N PHE A 269 -7.40 16.61 6.22
CA PHE A 269 -8.21 15.44 5.94
C PHE A 269 -7.57 14.19 6.56
N HIS A 270 -8.37 13.40 7.26
CA HIS A 270 -7.99 12.06 7.73
C HIS A 270 -8.59 11.05 6.75
N LEU A 271 -7.82 10.68 5.74
CA LEU A 271 -8.22 9.74 4.70
C LEU A 271 -8.03 8.30 5.19
N TYR A 272 -9.09 7.49 5.10
CA TYR A 272 -8.96 6.07 5.36
C TYR A 272 -8.43 5.35 4.12
N LYS A 273 -7.52 4.41 4.35
CA LYS A 273 -7.06 3.46 3.33
C LYS A 273 -7.52 2.08 3.77
N PHE A 274 -8.30 1.45 2.90
CA PHE A 274 -8.81 0.11 3.05
C PHE A 274 -8.41 -0.79 1.89
N MET A 275 -8.23 -2.07 2.18
CA MET A 275 -8.09 -3.11 1.17
C MET A 275 -8.80 -4.38 1.63
N PHE A 276 -9.42 -5.06 0.68
CA PHE A 276 -10.30 -6.19 0.95
C PHE A 276 -9.94 -7.38 0.08
N PHE A 277 -10.14 -8.59 0.60
CA PHE A 277 -10.23 -9.80 -0.23
C PHE A 277 -11.66 -10.35 -0.17
N LEU A 278 -12.01 -11.20 -1.13
CA LEU A 278 -13.26 -11.95 -1.11
C LEU A 278 -13.00 -13.35 -0.55
N ASP A 279 -13.61 -13.70 0.58
CA ASP A 279 -13.45 -15.00 1.22
C ASP A 279 -14.22 -16.11 0.48
N LYS A 280 -14.08 -17.37 0.89
CA LYS A 280 -14.75 -18.53 0.25
C LYS A 280 -16.29 -18.51 0.35
N ASN A 281 -16.86 -17.62 1.15
CA ASN A 281 -18.31 -17.45 1.36
C ASN A 281 -18.86 -16.20 0.64
N ASN A 282 -18.10 -15.64 -0.31
CA ASN A 282 -18.42 -14.39 -1.01
C ASN A 282 -18.59 -13.19 -0.06
N GLN A 283 -17.85 -13.17 1.04
CA GLN A 283 -17.81 -12.04 1.97
C GLN A 283 -16.53 -11.22 1.76
N TRP A 284 -16.69 -9.91 1.64
CA TRP A 284 -15.58 -8.97 1.64
C TRP A 284 -14.99 -8.85 3.04
N VAL A 285 -13.68 -9.08 3.16
CA VAL A 285 -12.97 -9.05 4.44
C VAL A 285 -11.84 -8.01 4.36
N MET A 286 -11.84 -7.05 5.29
CA MET A 286 -10.83 -6.02 5.38
C MET A 286 -9.51 -6.58 5.92
N ILE A 287 -8.41 -6.31 5.22
CA ILE A 287 -7.05 -6.70 5.61
C ILE A 287 -6.07 -5.52 5.72
N ARG A 288 -6.40 -4.37 5.12
CA ARG A 288 -5.62 -3.13 5.21
C ARG A 288 -6.51 -1.91 5.18
#